data_AF-A0A536Y026-F1
#
_entry.id   AF-A0A536Y026-F1
#
_cell.length_a   1.000
_cell.length_b   1.000
_cell.length_c   1.000
_cell.angle_alpha   90.00
_cell.angle_beta   90.00
_cell.angle_gamma   90.00
#
_symmetry.space_group_name_H-M   'P 1'
#
loop_
_entity.id
_entity.type
_entity.pdbx_description
1 polymer ?
#
loop_
_entity_poly.entity_id
_entity_poly.type
_entity_poly.pdbx_seq_one_letter_code
_entity_poly.pdbx_strand_id
1 'polypeptide(L)'
;MNVFVTLLAGIFWISSASAAEVSVRQVQPGTYEFVLTNPTPLSESDARARIAEAAASTCKGLTAVPGRWRYESKEAIGGGDPLSRETFRFVLEVSCVPGAQVQSGARRPTLQNEEESRRIQNEVKLKSEAYFRLIASKQIDEALTQVAIARMGVDEARWKSDKLSFQAMAGEPLEISIRKITVYDNPAAAPEPGLYVAADYSNVYRDVPIHCGYLMWFRPVGGEFHITREETGHVTSEQLRSIPSAQLPEIKRRLRCLAP
;
A
#
# COMPACT_ATOMS: atom_id res chain seq x y z
N MET A 1 -29.20 62.29 -30.74
CA MET A 1 -29.51 61.30 -29.68
C MET A 1 -28.70 60.05 -29.99
N ASN A 2 -27.56 59.91 -29.31
CA ASN A 2 -26.57 58.84 -29.56
C ASN A 2 -26.93 57.61 -28.73
N VAL A 3 -26.97 56.44 -29.35
CA VAL A 3 -26.97 55.14 -28.67
C VAL A 3 -25.73 54.38 -29.15
N PHE A 4 -24.73 54.28 -28.27
CA PHE A 4 -23.56 53.42 -28.44
C PHE A 4 -23.87 52.09 -27.74
N VAL A 5 -23.85 50.99 -28.48
CA VAL A 5 -23.93 49.62 -27.95
C VAL A 5 -22.51 49.10 -27.83
N THR A 6 -22.03 48.88 -26.61
CA THR A 6 -20.72 48.29 -26.35
C THR A 6 -20.90 46.81 -26.00
N LEU A 7 -20.48 45.93 -26.91
CA LEU A 7 -20.35 44.49 -26.66
C LEU A 7 -19.09 44.24 -25.81
N LEU A 8 -19.24 43.70 -24.60
CA LEU A 8 -18.14 43.18 -23.79
C LEU A 8 -18.16 41.64 -23.86
N ALA A 9 -17.23 41.08 -24.63
CA ALA A 9 -16.92 39.66 -24.65
C ALA A 9 -16.06 39.30 -23.43
N GLY A 10 -16.65 38.63 -22.44
CA GLY A 10 -15.94 38.06 -21.31
C GLY A 10 -15.37 36.68 -21.66
N ILE A 11 -14.04 36.60 -21.77
CA ILE A 11 -13.30 35.35 -21.93
C ILE A 11 -13.31 34.60 -20.60
N PHE A 12 -14.07 33.50 -20.51
CA PHE A 12 -13.97 32.56 -19.39
C PHE A 12 -12.79 31.60 -19.62
N TRP A 13 -11.74 31.73 -18.81
CA TRP A 13 -10.71 30.72 -18.67
C TRP A 13 -11.24 29.62 -17.76
N ILE A 14 -11.62 28.47 -18.33
CA ILE A 14 -11.95 27.27 -17.57
C ILE A 14 -10.65 26.52 -17.33
N SER A 15 -9.97 26.84 -16.23
CA SER A 15 -8.87 26.02 -15.71
C SER A 15 -9.43 24.87 -14.89
N SER A 16 -9.86 23.80 -15.56
CA SER A 16 -10.29 22.56 -14.89
C SER A 16 -9.13 21.57 -14.78
N ALA A 17 -8.11 21.92 -14.00
CA ALA A 17 -7.24 20.91 -13.42
C ALA A 17 -7.84 20.54 -12.06
N SER A 18 -8.50 19.38 -11.95
CA SER A 18 -8.96 18.87 -10.66
C SER A 18 -7.74 18.64 -9.77
N ALA A 19 -7.50 19.59 -8.86
CA ALA A 19 -6.50 19.46 -7.82
C ALA A 19 -6.83 18.27 -6.92
N ALA A 20 -5.81 17.67 -6.31
CA ALA A 20 -6.02 16.62 -5.32
C ALA A 20 -6.88 17.16 -4.17
N GLU A 21 -7.91 16.43 -3.80
CA GLU A 21 -8.87 16.84 -2.78
C GLU A 21 -8.62 16.04 -1.50
N VAL A 22 -8.41 16.72 -0.38
CA VAL A 22 -8.34 16.11 0.95
C VAL A 22 -9.62 16.44 1.69
N SER A 23 -10.42 15.41 1.97
CA SER A 23 -11.58 15.52 2.87
C SER A 23 -11.22 15.02 4.26
N VAL A 24 -11.84 15.60 5.29
CA VAL A 24 -11.54 15.32 6.70
C VAL A 24 -12.82 14.99 7.44
N ARG A 25 -12.82 13.90 8.20
CA ARG A 25 -13.95 13.49 9.04
C ARG A 25 -13.44 13.13 10.43
N GLN A 26 -14.06 13.70 11.47
CA GLN A 26 -13.76 13.28 12.83
C GLN A 26 -14.35 11.89 13.09
N VAL A 27 -13.51 10.94 13.51
CA VAL A 27 -13.94 9.57 13.85
C VAL A 27 -14.13 9.39 15.35
N GLN A 28 -13.32 10.08 16.16
CA GLN A 28 -13.39 10.12 17.63
C GLN A 28 -12.92 11.48 18.15
N PRO A 29 -13.18 11.86 19.41
CA PRO A 29 -12.59 13.05 20.01
C PRO A 29 -11.05 13.03 19.88
N GLY A 30 -10.49 14.00 19.16
CA GLY A 30 -9.05 14.09 18.90
C GLY A 30 -8.51 13.21 17.77
N THR A 31 -9.33 12.39 17.11
CA THR A 31 -8.91 11.52 16.00
C THR A 31 -9.73 11.77 14.74
N TYR A 32 -9.04 11.92 13.62
CA TYR A 32 -9.60 12.31 12.33
C TYR A 32 -9.18 11.33 11.23
N GLU A 33 -10.09 11.06 10.31
CA GLU A 33 -9.84 10.34 9.07
C GLU A 33 -9.68 11.36 7.94
N PHE A 34 -8.54 11.34 7.28
CA PHE A 34 -8.23 12.13 6.10
C PHE A 34 -8.33 11.24 4.88
N VAL A 35 -9.06 11.69 3.86
CA VAL A 35 -9.22 10.98 2.59
C VAL A 35 -8.70 11.87 1.48
N LEU A 36 -7.54 11.51 0.94
CA LEU A 36 -6.95 12.10 -0.25
C LEU A 36 -7.49 11.39 -1.49
N THR A 37 -8.18 12.13 -2.35
CA THR A 37 -8.60 11.67 -3.68
C THR A 37 -7.76 12.38 -4.73
N ASN A 38 -7.18 11.61 -5.66
CA ASN A 38 -6.37 12.17 -6.74
C ASN A 38 -6.70 11.47 -8.08
N PRO A 39 -6.67 12.18 -9.22
CA PRO A 39 -6.87 11.54 -10.52
C PRO A 39 -5.71 10.61 -10.91
N THR A 40 -4.50 10.90 -10.43
CA THR A 40 -3.31 10.08 -10.69
C THR A 40 -2.84 9.37 -9.43
N PRO A 41 -2.32 8.14 -9.53
CA PRO A 41 -1.68 7.50 -8.39
C PRO A 41 -0.53 8.33 -7.81
N LEU A 42 -0.44 8.39 -6.49
CA LEU A 42 0.67 9.02 -5.75
C LEU A 42 1.45 7.94 -4.98
N SER A 43 2.74 8.19 -4.73
CA SER A 43 3.47 7.37 -3.77
C SER A 43 2.88 7.53 -2.36
N GLU A 44 3.05 6.54 -1.49
CA GLU A 44 2.61 6.66 -0.09
C GLU A 44 3.24 7.90 0.58
N SER A 45 4.54 8.14 0.34
CA SER A 45 5.24 9.30 0.88
C SER A 45 4.59 10.61 0.45
N ASP A 46 4.26 10.74 -0.85
CA ASP A 46 3.61 11.95 -1.37
C ASP A 46 2.18 12.10 -0.85
N ALA A 47 1.44 11.01 -0.75
CA ALA A 47 0.10 11.00 -0.20
C ALA A 47 0.08 11.43 1.27
N ARG A 48 1.01 10.91 2.08
CA ARG A 48 1.18 11.28 3.48
C ARG A 48 1.63 12.72 3.64
N ALA A 49 2.53 13.21 2.78
CA ALA A 49 2.94 14.61 2.80
C ALA A 49 1.76 15.57 2.54
N ARG A 50 0.89 15.24 1.58
CA ARG A 50 -0.33 16.04 1.31
C ARG A 50 -1.31 16.02 2.47
N ILE A 51 -1.51 14.87 3.12
CA ILE A 51 -2.38 14.79 4.29
C ILE A 51 -1.76 15.51 5.50
N ALA A 52 -0.43 15.48 5.65
CA ALA A 52 0.25 16.14 6.77
C ALA A 52 -0.01 17.65 6.81
N GLU A 53 -0.10 18.32 5.66
CA GLU A 53 -0.48 19.73 5.57
C GLU A 53 -1.91 19.98 6.09
N ALA A 54 -2.87 19.18 5.62
CA ALA A 54 -4.26 19.26 6.09
C ALA A 54 -4.37 18.94 7.59
N ALA A 55 -3.62 17.94 8.07
CA ALA A 55 -3.60 17.51 9.45
C ALA A 55 -3.03 18.57 10.40
N ALA A 56 -1.97 19.28 9.99
CA ALA A 56 -1.42 20.38 10.76
C ALA A 56 -2.46 21.49 10.99
N SER A 57 -3.24 21.83 9.96
CA SER A 57 -4.35 22.78 10.07
C SER A 57 -5.48 22.26 10.97
N THR A 58 -5.87 20.98 10.83
CA THR A 58 -6.93 20.37 11.65
C THR A 58 -6.56 20.30 13.14
N CYS A 59 -5.29 20.01 13.47
CA CYS A 59 -4.86 19.82 14.85
C CYS A 59 -4.68 21.11 15.66
N LYS A 60 -4.79 22.30 15.06
CA LYS A 60 -4.84 23.61 15.77
C LYS A 60 -3.78 23.80 16.87
N GLY A 61 -2.52 23.47 16.57
CA GLY A 61 -1.40 23.58 17.51
C GLY A 61 -1.14 22.34 18.37
N LEU A 62 -2.00 21.32 18.30
CA LEU A 62 -1.67 19.97 18.72
C LEU A 62 -0.77 19.29 17.67
N THR A 63 -0.04 18.26 18.10
CA THR A 63 0.80 17.45 17.21
C THR A 63 -0.06 16.44 16.46
N ALA A 64 -0.02 16.47 15.13
CA ALA A 64 -0.62 15.46 14.27
C ALA A 64 0.23 14.17 14.29
N VAL A 65 -0.31 13.10 14.86
CA VAL A 65 0.32 11.79 14.89
C VAL A 65 -0.39 10.88 13.89
N PRO A 66 0.26 10.51 12.77
CA PRO A 66 -0.34 9.60 11.80
C PRO A 66 -0.52 8.21 12.41
N GLY A 67 -1.70 7.64 12.23
CA GLY A 67 -2.09 6.31 12.68
C GLY A 67 -2.24 5.34 11.51
N ARG A 68 -3.34 4.56 11.54
CA ARG A 68 -3.67 3.58 10.50
C ARG A 68 -3.95 4.26 9.17
N TRP A 69 -3.62 3.58 8.08
CA TRP A 69 -3.94 4.06 6.75
C TRP A 69 -4.26 2.90 5.82
N ARG A 70 -4.94 3.22 4.72
CA ARG A 70 -5.27 2.26 3.67
C ARG A 70 -5.28 2.95 2.31
N TYR A 71 -5.02 2.14 1.28
CA TYR A 71 -4.95 2.55 -0.11
C TYR A 71 -6.06 1.86 -0.90
N GLU A 72 -6.75 2.63 -1.75
CA GLU A 72 -7.68 2.10 -2.74
C GLU A 72 -7.31 2.70 -4.11
N SER A 73 -7.06 1.84 -5.08
CA SER A 73 -7.01 2.25 -6.49
C SER A 73 -7.76 1.26 -7.35
N LYS A 74 -8.46 1.79 -8.35
CA LYS A 74 -9.00 1.02 -9.46
C LYS A 74 -8.29 1.50 -10.72
N GLU A 75 -7.30 0.73 -11.17
CA GLU A 75 -6.61 0.94 -12.44
C GLU A 75 -6.99 -0.19 -13.39
N ALA A 76 -7.37 0.14 -14.62
CA ALA A 76 -7.69 -0.87 -15.61
C ALA A 76 -6.38 -1.39 -16.24
N ILE A 77 -6.08 -2.67 -16.02
CA ILE A 77 -4.95 -3.33 -16.68
C ILE A 77 -5.41 -3.81 -18.06
N GLY A 78 -4.74 -3.34 -19.13
CA GLY A 78 -4.95 -3.86 -20.49
C GLY A 78 -5.93 -3.10 -21.38
N GLY A 79 -6.09 -1.77 -21.19
CA GLY A 79 -6.88 -0.93 -22.10
C GLY A 79 -8.36 -0.85 -21.73
N GLY A 80 -8.66 -0.55 -20.46
CA GLY A 80 -10.02 -0.33 -20.00
C GLY A 80 -10.68 0.91 -20.60
N ASP A 81 -12.00 1.02 -20.36
CA ASP A 81 -12.86 2.11 -20.79
C ASP A 81 -12.21 3.49 -20.52
N PRO A 82 -11.95 4.32 -21.54
CA PRO A 82 -11.38 5.66 -21.35
C PRO A 82 -12.25 6.60 -20.49
N LEU A 83 -13.50 6.20 -20.18
CA LEU A 83 -14.40 6.94 -19.29
C LEU A 83 -14.32 6.51 -17.81
N SER A 84 -13.66 5.38 -17.51
CA SER A 84 -13.34 4.98 -16.14
C SER A 84 -12.25 5.91 -15.61
N ARG A 85 -12.65 7.02 -14.97
CA ARG A 85 -11.71 7.89 -14.26
C ARG A 85 -11.08 7.09 -13.13
N GLU A 86 -9.81 6.75 -13.32
CA GLU A 86 -8.96 6.22 -12.27
C GLU A 86 -9.08 7.15 -11.06
N THR A 87 -9.45 6.57 -9.92
CA THR A 87 -9.54 7.32 -8.67
C THR A 87 -8.56 6.68 -7.70
N PHE A 88 -7.47 7.41 -7.46
CA PHE A 88 -6.58 7.14 -6.36
C PHE A 88 -7.27 7.64 -5.08
N ARG A 89 -7.39 6.77 -4.08
CA ARG A 89 -7.90 7.14 -2.77
C ARG A 89 -6.96 6.64 -1.67
N PHE A 90 -6.43 7.56 -0.89
CA PHE A 90 -5.57 7.27 0.25
C PHE A 90 -6.24 7.78 1.52
N VAL A 91 -6.45 6.88 2.48
CA VAL A 91 -7.15 7.16 3.73
C VAL A 91 -6.15 7.05 4.87
N LEU A 92 -6.00 8.09 5.69
CA LEU A 92 -5.09 8.13 6.84
C LEU A 92 -5.82 8.62 8.08
N GLU A 93 -5.77 7.83 9.15
CA GLU A 93 -6.17 8.23 10.49
C GLU A 93 -5.05 9.10 11.10
N VAL A 94 -5.42 10.20 11.76
CA VAL A 94 -4.49 11.10 12.46
C VAL A 94 -5.07 11.44 13.82
N SER A 95 -4.26 11.26 14.86
CA SER A 95 -4.57 11.67 16.22
C SER A 95 -3.89 13.01 16.53
N CYS A 96 -4.65 14.00 17.01
CA CYS A 96 -4.13 15.27 17.47
C CYS A 96 -3.84 15.19 18.97
N VAL A 97 -2.57 15.15 19.34
CA VAL A 97 -2.13 14.98 20.75
C VAL A 97 -1.42 16.24 21.28
N PRO A 98 -1.48 16.53 22.59
CA PRO A 98 -0.69 17.62 23.20
C PRO A 98 0.79 17.51 22.84
N GLY A 99 1.40 18.64 22.48
CA GLY A 99 2.76 18.66 21.93
C GLY A 99 3.81 18.20 22.92
N ALA A 100 4.24 16.94 22.76
CA ALA A 100 5.60 16.41 22.97
C ALA A 100 5.59 14.88 23.08
N GLN A 101 5.11 14.12 22.07
CA GLN A 101 5.50 12.71 21.89
C GLN A 101 5.51 12.30 20.41
N VAL A 102 6.18 13.07 19.55
CA VAL A 102 6.85 12.40 18.41
C VAL A 102 8.20 11.97 18.97
N GLN A 103 8.37 10.71 19.32
CA GLN A 103 9.70 10.16 19.60
C GLN A 103 10.50 10.14 18.28
N SER A 104 10.99 11.31 17.87
CA SER A 104 11.91 11.50 16.74
C SER A 104 13.37 11.36 17.15
N GLY A 105 13.64 10.86 18.36
CA GLY A 105 14.99 10.52 18.77
C GLY A 105 15.61 9.54 17.77
N ALA A 106 16.88 9.74 17.43
CA ALA A 106 17.64 8.81 16.60
C ALA A 106 17.48 7.40 17.17
N ARG A 107 16.71 6.57 16.45
CA ARG A 107 16.42 5.20 16.85
C ARG A 107 17.71 4.40 16.74
N ARG A 108 18.08 3.73 17.83
CA ARG A 108 19.30 2.91 17.86
C ARG A 108 19.09 1.68 16.96
N PRO A 109 20.06 1.34 16.10
CA PRO A 109 20.07 0.06 15.41
C PRO A 109 19.88 -1.09 16.42
N THR A 110 19.07 -2.06 16.05
CA THR A 110 18.84 -3.28 16.83
C THR A 110 19.66 -4.45 16.31
N LEU A 111 20.11 -4.39 15.05
CA LEU A 111 20.99 -5.38 14.45
C LEU A 111 22.43 -5.17 14.92
N GLN A 112 23.06 -6.26 15.33
CA GLN A 112 24.43 -6.24 15.83
C GLN A 112 25.46 -6.22 14.69
N ASN A 113 25.18 -6.90 13.59
CA ASN A 113 26.10 -7.05 12.46
C ASN A 113 25.38 -7.56 11.20
N GLU A 114 26.14 -7.66 10.10
CA GLU A 114 25.62 -8.16 8.82
C GLU A 114 25.21 -9.64 8.83
N GLU A 115 25.84 -10.47 9.67
CA GLU A 115 25.50 -11.89 9.76
C GLU A 115 24.10 -12.08 10.35
N GLU A 116 23.78 -11.31 11.38
CA GLU A 116 22.42 -11.25 11.92
C GLU A 116 21.42 -10.75 10.87
N SER A 117 21.77 -9.71 10.10
CA SER A 117 20.94 -9.25 8.99
C SER A 117 20.68 -10.35 7.97
N ARG A 118 21.70 -11.11 7.55
CA ARG A 118 21.55 -12.27 6.63
C ARG A 118 20.67 -13.37 7.23
N ARG A 119 20.82 -13.67 8.52
CA ARG A 119 19.95 -14.65 9.21
C ARG A 119 18.49 -14.22 9.17
N ILE A 120 18.21 -12.95 9.43
CA ILE A 120 16.85 -12.39 9.39
C ILE A 120 16.29 -12.41 7.98
N GLN A 121 17.10 -12.09 6.96
CA GLN A 121 16.67 -12.20 5.57
C GLN A 121 16.25 -13.62 5.21
N ASN A 122 17.03 -14.62 5.62
CA ASN A 122 16.70 -16.03 5.41
C ASN A 122 15.44 -16.46 6.17
N GLU A 123 15.29 -16.05 7.43
CA GLU A 123 14.10 -16.32 8.24
C GLU A 123 12.84 -15.77 7.57
N VAL A 124 12.85 -14.49 7.18
CA VAL A 124 11.71 -13.83 6.54
C VAL A 124 11.41 -14.42 5.16
N LYS A 125 12.45 -14.81 4.40
CA LYS A 125 12.26 -15.55 3.13
C LYS A 125 11.48 -16.86 3.37
N LEU A 126 11.92 -17.69 4.31
CA LEU A 126 11.26 -18.96 4.61
C LEU A 126 9.83 -18.77 5.15
N LYS A 127 9.61 -17.79 6.03
CA LYS A 127 8.27 -17.44 6.52
C LYS A 127 7.35 -16.97 5.39
N SER A 128 7.85 -16.15 4.47
CA SER A 128 7.07 -15.67 3.32
C SER A 128 6.69 -16.80 2.37
N GLU A 129 7.62 -17.72 2.07
CA GLU A 129 7.32 -18.91 1.27
C GLU A 129 6.30 -19.81 1.96
N ALA A 130 6.44 -20.03 3.27
CA ALA A 130 5.50 -20.82 4.06
C ALA A 130 4.10 -20.18 4.06
N TYR A 131 4.01 -18.85 4.25
CA TYR A 131 2.76 -18.11 4.15
C TYR A 131 2.04 -18.36 2.80
N PHE A 132 2.75 -18.24 1.67
CA PHE A 132 2.13 -18.49 0.37
C PHE A 132 1.72 -19.96 0.17
N ARG A 133 2.45 -20.92 0.75
CA ARG A 133 2.06 -22.34 0.72
C ARG A 133 0.78 -22.59 1.51
N LEU A 134 0.62 -21.98 2.69
CA LEU A 134 -0.62 -22.08 3.48
C LEU A 134 -1.81 -21.52 2.70
N ILE A 135 -1.63 -20.35 2.08
CA ILE A 135 -2.65 -19.75 1.20
C ILE A 135 -2.98 -20.69 0.03
N ALA A 136 -1.97 -21.23 -0.66
CA ALA A 136 -2.15 -22.17 -1.76
C ALA A 136 -2.90 -23.46 -1.36
N SER A 137 -2.61 -23.99 -0.17
CA SER A 137 -3.27 -25.18 0.38
C SER A 137 -4.59 -24.86 1.10
N LYS A 138 -5.13 -23.64 0.96
CA LYS A 138 -6.38 -23.17 1.58
C LYS A 138 -6.40 -23.27 3.12
N GLN A 139 -5.23 -23.30 3.75
CA GLN A 139 -5.03 -23.23 5.20
C GLN A 139 -5.05 -21.75 5.64
N ILE A 140 -6.21 -21.12 5.46
CA ILE A 140 -6.37 -19.67 5.58
C ILE A 140 -6.28 -19.20 7.03
N ASP A 141 -6.80 -19.99 7.97
CA ASP A 141 -6.73 -19.65 9.40
C ASP A 141 -5.28 -19.73 9.90
N GLU A 142 -4.50 -20.75 9.47
CA GLU A 142 -3.08 -20.84 9.75
C GLU A 142 -2.29 -19.70 9.12
N ALA A 143 -2.60 -19.33 7.88
CA ALA A 143 -1.97 -18.18 7.23
C ALA A 143 -2.27 -16.87 7.98
N LEU A 144 -3.50 -16.71 8.50
CA LEU A 144 -3.91 -15.54 9.27
C LEU A 144 -3.10 -15.39 10.57
N THR A 145 -2.66 -16.49 11.21
CA THR A 145 -1.82 -16.40 12.43
C THR A 145 -0.49 -15.66 12.19
N GLN A 146 -0.03 -15.59 10.94
CA GLN A 146 1.18 -14.87 10.56
C GLN A 146 0.93 -13.38 10.30
N VAL A 147 -0.34 -12.94 10.33
CA VAL A 147 -0.79 -11.62 9.90
C VAL A 147 -1.30 -10.82 11.09
N ALA A 148 -0.78 -9.61 11.28
CA ALA A 148 -1.31 -8.66 12.23
C ALA A 148 -2.48 -7.90 11.58
N ILE A 149 -3.64 -8.56 11.43
CA ILE A 149 -4.77 -8.05 10.63
C ILE A 149 -5.24 -6.65 11.08
N ALA A 150 -5.26 -6.39 12.39
CA ALA A 150 -5.61 -5.09 12.95
C ALA A 150 -4.63 -3.97 12.53
N ARG A 151 -3.35 -4.30 12.33
CA ARG A 151 -2.32 -3.35 11.83
C ARG A 151 -2.43 -3.13 10.33
N MET A 152 -2.88 -4.14 9.57
CA MET A 152 -3.16 -3.98 8.14
C MET A 152 -4.38 -3.08 7.87
N GLY A 153 -5.25 -2.87 8.87
CA GLY A 153 -6.46 -2.07 8.71
C GLY A 153 -7.50 -2.71 7.79
N VAL A 154 -7.47 -4.03 7.65
CA VAL A 154 -8.41 -4.83 6.83
C VAL A 154 -9.33 -5.61 7.77
N ASP A 155 -10.59 -5.78 7.37
CA ASP A 155 -11.53 -6.66 8.06
C ASP A 155 -11.12 -8.13 7.87
N GLU A 156 -11.15 -8.93 8.95
CA GLU A 156 -10.69 -10.32 8.91
C GLU A 156 -11.52 -11.18 7.94
N ALA A 157 -12.86 -11.07 8.00
CA ALA A 157 -13.73 -11.88 7.16
C ALA A 157 -13.53 -11.54 5.68
N ARG A 158 -13.39 -10.25 5.37
CA ARG A 158 -13.04 -9.79 4.03
C ARG A 158 -11.68 -10.32 3.58
N TRP A 159 -10.66 -10.24 4.42
CA TRP A 159 -9.32 -10.74 4.09
C TRP A 159 -9.36 -12.24 3.75
N LYS A 160 -10.04 -13.05 4.57
CA LYS A 160 -10.21 -14.50 4.31
C LYS A 160 -10.93 -14.74 2.98
N SER A 161 -12.03 -14.02 2.75
CA SER A 161 -12.80 -14.09 1.51
C SER A 161 -11.94 -13.76 0.28
N ASP A 162 -11.12 -12.71 0.35
CA ASP A 162 -10.24 -12.28 -0.73
C ASP A 162 -9.17 -13.34 -1.03
N LYS A 163 -8.58 -13.98 0.00
CA LYS A 163 -7.62 -15.09 -0.19
C LYS A 163 -8.24 -16.32 -0.81
N LEU A 164 -9.42 -16.73 -0.36
CA LEU A 164 -10.14 -17.87 -0.93
C LEU A 164 -10.55 -17.60 -2.37
N SER A 165 -11.01 -16.39 -2.66
CA SER A 165 -11.38 -15.97 -4.02
C SER A 165 -10.16 -15.98 -4.96
N PHE A 166 -9.02 -15.46 -4.50
CA PHE A 166 -7.77 -15.53 -5.26
C PHE A 166 -7.38 -16.99 -5.53
N GLN A 167 -7.44 -17.87 -4.53
CA GLN A 167 -7.08 -19.29 -4.70
C GLN A 167 -7.98 -20.04 -5.68
N ALA A 168 -9.29 -19.78 -5.62
CA ALA A 168 -10.23 -20.36 -6.57
C ALA A 168 -9.93 -19.93 -8.02
N MET A 169 -9.46 -18.68 -8.20
CA MET A 169 -9.11 -18.10 -9.49
C MET A 169 -7.72 -18.53 -9.99
N ALA A 170 -6.72 -18.62 -9.11
CA ALA A 170 -5.32 -18.85 -9.48
C ALA A 170 -4.98 -20.31 -9.77
N GLY A 171 -5.66 -21.24 -9.12
CA GLY A 171 -5.34 -22.67 -9.20
C GLY A 171 -4.05 -23.04 -8.43
N GLU A 172 -3.49 -24.21 -8.74
CA GLU A 172 -2.32 -24.74 -8.04
C GLU A 172 -1.06 -23.87 -8.24
N PRO A 173 -0.21 -23.70 -7.21
CA PRO A 173 1.06 -23.00 -7.34
C PRO A 173 2.04 -23.83 -8.20
N LEU A 174 2.66 -23.19 -9.18
CA LEU A 174 3.76 -23.75 -9.98
C LEU A 174 5.12 -23.30 -9.43
N GLU A 175 5.20 -22.05 -8.96
CA GLU A 175 6.42 -21.49 -8.35
C GLU A 175 6.02 -20.50 -7.24
N ILE A 176 6.66 -20.63 -6.07
CA ILE A 176 6.61 -19.63 -4.99
C ILE A 176 8.03 -19.13 -4.80
N SER A 177 8.25 -17.83 -5.02
CA SER A 177 9.61 -17.28 -5.06
C SER A 177 9.68 -15.90 -4.46
N ILE A 178 10.54 -15.76 -3.45
CA ILE A 178 10.92 -14.49 -2.86
C ILE A 178 12.17 -14.00 -3.57
N ARG A 179 12.05 -12.87 -4.27
CA ARG A 179 13.07 -12.34 -5.18
C ARG A 179 14.05 -11.43 -4.47
N LYS A 180 13.59 -10.67 -3.48
CA LYS A 180 14.42 -9.74 -2.72
C LYS A 180 13.91 -9.61 -1.30
N ILE A 181 14.87 -9.51 -0.37
CA ILE A 181 14.59 -9.08 1.00
C ILE A 181 15.30 -7.76 1.26
N THR A 182 14.58 -6.79 1.82
CA THR A 182 15.16 -5.53 2.28
C THR A 182 14.88 -5.37 3.77
N VAL A 183 15.93 -5.20 4.57
CA VAL A 183 15.83 -5.03 6.03
C VAL A 183 15.94 -3.54 6.38
N TYR A 184 14.98 -3.04 7.13
CA TYR A 184 14.96 -1.71 7.70
C TYR A 184 15.08 -1.85 9.22
N ASP A 185 16.27 -1.56 9.73
CA ASP A 185 16.54 -1.61 11.16
C ASP A 185 16.10 -0.32 11.84
N ASN A 186 15.03 -0.43 12.63
CA ASN A 186 14.50 0.63 13.47
C ASN A 186 14.34 1.99 12.76
N PRO A 187 13.73 2.03 11.55
CA PRO A 187 13.71 3.25 10.74
C PRO A 187 12.98 4.38 11.48
N ALA A 188 13.54 5.59 11.44
CA ALA A 188 13.01 6.74 12.18
C ALA A 188 11.56 7.10 11.83
N ALA A 189 11.15 6.85 10.58
CA ALA A 189 9.82 7.15 10.08
C ALA A 189 8.76 6.06 10.36
N ALA A 190 9.16 4.91 10.96
CA ALA A 190 8.19 3.86 11.26
C ALA A 190 7.30 4.20 12.46
N PRO A 191 6.06 3.69 12.51
CA PRO A 191 5.13 3.97 13.62
C PRO A 191 5.66 3.49 14.97
N GLU A 192 6.33 2.34 15.00
CA GLU A 192 6.83 1.69 16.22
C GLU A 192 8.32 1.36 16.05
N PRO A 193 9.11 1.30 17.13
CA PRO A 193 10.47 0.78 17.08
C PRO A 193 10.51 -0.72 16.83
N GLY A 194 11.47 -1.19 16.03
CA GLY A 194 11.66 -2.61 15.73
C GLY A 194 12.25 -2.85 14.36
N LEU A 195 12.18 -4.10 13.90
CA LEU A 195 12.65 -4.49 12.58
C LEU A 195 11.50 -4.57 11.60
N TYR A 196 11.67 -3.90 10.45
CA TYR A 196 10.77 -3.99 9.32
C TYR A 196 11.51 -4.68 8.18
N VAL A 197 10.90 -5.69 7.57
CA VAL A 197 11.54 -6.49 6.52
C VAL A 197 10.57 -6.63 5.36
N ALA A 198 10.91 -6.02 4.23
CA ALA A 198 10.17 -6.18 2.99
C ALA A 198 10.62 -7.46 2.27
N ALA A 199 9.67 -8.30 1.89
CA ALA A 199 9.89 -9.49 1.07
C ALA A 199 9.16 -9.34 -0.26
N ASP A 200 9.89 -8.92 -1.30
CA ASP A 200 9.38 -8.82 -2.66
C ASP A 200 9.30 -10.20 -3.30
N TYR A 201 8.17 -10.55 -3.89
CA TYR A 201 7.90 -11.89 -4.42
C TYR A 201 7.47 -11.86 -5.88
N SER A 202 7.63 -13.00 -6.54
CA SER A 202 7.05 -13.26 -7.86
C SER A 202 6.71 -14.75 -7.96
N ASN A 203 5.44 -15.05 -7.71
CA ASN A 203 4.89 -16.40 -7.75
C ASN A 203 4.26 -16.66 -9.13
N VAL A 204 4.11 -17.94 -9.45
CA VAL A 204 3.44 -18.43 -10.65
C VAL A 204 2.42 -19.47 -10.21
N TYR A 205 1.17 -19.30 -10.63
CA TYR A 205 0.10 -20.28 -10.47
C TYR A 205 -0.38 -20.73 -11.85
N ARG A 206 -1.11 -21.84 -11.90
CA ARG A 206 -1.64 -22.42 -13.16
C ARG A 206 -2.40 -21.39 -14.01
N ASP A 207 -3.30 -20.63 -13.38
CA ASP A 207 -4.21 -19.70 -14.06
C ASP A 207 -3.84 -18.22 -13.82
N VAL A 208 -2.79 -17.98 -13.02
CA VAL A 208 -2.20 -16.66 -12.75
C VAL A 208 -0.68 -16.74 -12.95
N PRO A 209 -0.21 -16.56 -14.21
CA PRO A 209 1.21 -16.68 -14.54
C PRO A 209 2.06 -15.50 -14.07
N ILE A 210 1.43 -14.39 -13.64
CA ILE A 210 2.12 -13.24 -13.04
C ILE A 210 1.41 -12.93 -11.72
N HIS A 211 2.07 -13.19 -10.59
CA HIS A 211 1.62 -12.79 -9.25
C HIS A 211 2.80 -12.18 -8.50
N CYS A 212 2.80 -10.86 -8.36
CA CYS A 212 3.93 -10.10 -7.82
C CYS A 212 3.47 -9.11 -6.77
N GLY A 213 4.40 -8.71 -5.91
CA GLY A 213 4.11 -7.77 -4.85
C GLY A 213 5.14 -7.87 -3.75
N TYR A 214 4.77 -7.46 -2.54
CA TYR A 214 5.63 -7.67 -1.38
C TYR A 214 4.82 -7.84 -0.09
N LEU A 215 5.48 -8.48 0.88
CA LEU A 215 5.04 -8.56 2.27
C LEU A 215 5.92 -7.66 3.12
N MET A 216 5.32 -6.85 4.00
CA MET A 216 6.06 -6.17 5.07
C MET A 216 5.92 -6.96 6.35
N TRP A 217 7.03 -7.55 6.78
CA TRP A 217 7.15 -8.20 8.08
C TRP A 217 7.61 -7.18 9.12
N PHE A 218 7.01 -7.20 10.29
CA PHE A 218 7.41 -6.39 11.43
C PHE A 218 7.71 -7.30 12.62
N ARG A 219 8.84 -7.05 13.28
CA ARG A 219 9.20 -7.65 14.57
C ARG A 219 9.46 -6.54 15.58
N PRO A 220 8.61 -6.37 16.61
CA PRO A 220 8.92 -5.45 17.71
C PRO A 220 10.14 -5.96 18.48
N VAL A 221 10.78 -5.08 19.26
CA VAL A 221 11.95 -5.46 20.07
C VAL A 221 11.59 -6.62 21.02
N GLY A 222 12.25 -7.76 20.84
CA GLY A 222 12.02 -8.97 21.66
C GLY A 222 10.76 -9.78 21.30
N GLY A 223 10.03 -9.42 20.25
CA GLY A 223 8.84 -10.16 19.80
C GLY A 223 9.08 -11.02 18.56
N GLU A 224 7.99 -11.51 17.96
CA GLU A 224 8.00 -12.31 16.74
C GLU A 224 7.64 -11.50 15.49
N PHE A 225 7.97 -12.06 14.32
CA PHE A 225 7.60 -11.48 13.03
C PHE A 225 6.14 -11.72 12.70
N HIS A 226 5.44 -10.65 12.30
CA HIS A 226 4.10 -10.71 11.70
C HIS A 226 4.03 -9.84 10.45
N ILE A 227 3.21 -10.24 9.49
CA ILE A 227 2.90 -9.44 8.31
C ILE A 227 2.01 -8.28 8.74
N THR A 228 2.47 -7.05 8.49
CA THR A 228 1.72 -5.81 8.79
C THR A 228 1.25 -5.09 7.53
N ARG A 229 1.71 -5.52 6.36
CA ARG A 229 1.25 -5.01 5.06
C ARG A 229 1.47 -6.08 4.00
N GLU A 230 0.54 -6.15 3.08
CA GLU A 230 0.62 -6.96 1.88
C GLU A 230 0.16 -6.11 0.71
N GLU A 231 1.01 -6.01 -0.32
CA GLU A 231 0.62 -5.48 -1.62
C GLU A 231 0.71 -6.60 -2.64
N THR A 232 -0.35 -6.77 -3.42
CA THR A 232 -0.51 -7.89 -4.33
C THR A 232 -1.03 -7.40 -5.67
N GLY A 233 -0.38 -7.82 -6.74
CA GLY A 233 -0.76 -7.57 -8.12
C GLY A 233 -0.70 -8.86 -8.93
N HIS A 234 -1.62 -9.02 -9.88
CA HIS A 234 -1.64 -10.22 -10.71
C HIS A 234 -2.14 -9.99 -12.13
N VAL A 235 -1.79 -10.93 -13.02
CA VAL A 235 -2.35 -11.06 -14.37
C VAL A 235 -2.76 -12.51 -14.56
N THR A 236 -4.03 -12.74 -14.92
CA THR A 236 -4.54 -14.09 -15.21
C THR A 236 -4.07 -14.57 -16.59
N SER A 237 -4.13 -15.89 -16.83
CA SER A 237 -3.84 -16.49 -18.14
C SER A 237 -4.77 -15.96 -19.25
N GLU A 238 -5.99 -15.56 -18.91
CA GLU A 238 -6.90 -14.90 -19.85
C GLU A 238 -6.41 -13.49 -20.20
N GLN A 239 -6.12 -12.65 -19.20
CA GLN A 239 -5.61 -11.31 -19.41
C GLN A 239 -4.29 -11.33 -20.19
N LEU A 240 -3.39 -12.26 -19.85
CA LEU A 240 -2.09 -12.39 -20.50
C LEU A 240 -2.20 -12.64 -22.01
N ARG A 241 -3.23 -13.38 -22.48
CA ARG A 241 -3.47 -13.62 -23.91
C ARG A 241 -3.88 -12.36 -24.68
N SER A 242 -4.49 -11.40 -23.99
CA SER A 242 -4.97 -10.15 -24.58
C SER A 242 -3.95 -9.00 -24.46
N ILE A 243 -2.94 -9.14 -23.61
CA ILE A 243 -1.90 -8.13 -23.42
C ILE A 243 -0.84 -8.26 -24.53
N PRO A 244 -0.57 -7.21 -25.33
CA PRO A 244 0.53 -7.22 -26.28
C PRO A 244 1.87 -7.44 -25.58
N SER A 245 2.72 -8.31 -26.14
CA SER A 245 4.00 -8.67 -25.53
C SER A 245 4.90 -7.47 -25.22
N ALA A 246 4.84 -6.42 -26.04
CA ALA A 246 5.57 -5.17 -25.86
C ALA A 246 5.15 -4.39 -24.58
N GLN A 247 3.94 -4.59 -24.07
CA GLN A 247 3.43 -3.93 -22.85
C GLN A 247 3.78 -4.70 -21.56
N LEU A 248 4.15 -5.99 -21.66
CA LEU A 248 4.40 -6.83 -20.49
C LEU A 248 5.50 -6.31 -19.56
N PRO A 249 6.63 -5.74 -20.03
CA PRO A 249 7.64 -5.21 -19.13
C PRO A 249 7.10 -4.08 -18.24
N GLU A 250 6.27 -3.19 -18.80
CA GLU A 250 5.68 -2.08 -18.06
C GLU A 250 4.66 -2.58 -17.04
N ILE A 251 3.79 -3.51 -17.43
CA ILE A 251 2.82 -4.12 -16.52
C ILE A 251 3.54 -4.81 -15.36
N LYS A 252 4.56 -5.63 -15.66
CA LYS A 252 5.38 -6.29 -14.63
C LYS A 252 6.03 -5.27 -13.68
N ARG A 253 6.54 -4.15 -14.21
CA ARG A 253 7.10 -3.07 -13.39
C ARG A 253 6.05 -2.45 -12.45
N ARG A 254 4.84 -2.16 -12.95
CA ARG A 254 3.72 -1.62 -12.14
C ARG A 254 3.27 -2.59 -11.06
N LEU A 255 3.25 -3.88 -11.36
CA LEU A 255 2.96 -4.95 -10.39
C LEU A 255 4.14 -5.27 -9.45
N ARG A 256 5.24 -4.51 -9.51
CA ARG A 256 6.47 -4.72 -8.73
C ARG A 256 7.09 -6.10 -8.92
N CYS A 257 6.91 -6.71 -10.08
CA CYS A 257 7.67 -7.92 -10.43
C CYS A 257 9.15 -7.54 -10.57
N LEU A 258 9.99 -8.07 -9.70
CA LEU A 258 11.43 -7.97 -9.87
C LEU A 258 11.85 -8.90 -11.01
N ALA A 259 12.76 -8.42 -11.85
CA ALA A 259 13.37 -9.29 -12.86
C ALA A 259 14.06 -10.48 -12.16
N PRO A 260 14.02 -11.68 -12.75
CA PRO A 260 14.75 -12.84 -12.24
C PRO A 260 16.27 -12.59 -12.19
#